data_AF-A0A7J8YUR4-F1
#
_entry.id   AF-A0A7J8YUR4-F1
#
_cell.length_a   1.000
_cell.length_b   1.000
_cell.length_c   1.000
_cell.angle_alpha   90.00
_cell.angle_beta   90.00
_cell.angle_gamma   90.00
#
_symmetry.space_group_name_H-M   'P 1'
#
loop_
_entity.id
_entity.type
_entity.pdbx_description
1 polymer ?
#
loop_
_entity_poly.entity_id
_entity_poly.type
_entity_poly.pdbx_seq_one_letter_code
_entity_poly.pdbx_strand_id
1 'polypeptide(L)'
;MKQQCEAYYVKFKWLYESYMQTLEEYLSVALVTSCYQLLTIVSFVGMEDSITKQTFIWAFNDPKLLRASRVMCWLMDDVVSHQ
;
A
#
# COMPACT_ATOMS: atom_id res chain seq x y z
N MET A 1 0.78 -6.41 -7.76
CA MET A 1 2.10 -7.07 -7.62
C MET A 1 3.24 -6.16 -8.05
N LYS A 2 3.31 -5.70 -9.31
CA LYS A 2 4.42 -4.84 -9.80
C LYS A 2 4.72 -3.61 -8.91
N GLN A 3 3.72 -2.78 -8.62
CA GLN A 3 3.88 -1.59 -7.76
C GLN A 3 4.40 -1.92 -6.35
N GLN A 4 4.03 -3.10 -5.83
CA GLN A 4 4.51 -3.58 -4.53
C GLN A 4 6.00 -3.89 -4.57
N CYS A 5 6.44 -4.61 -5.60
CA CYS A 5 7.84 -4.96 -5.78
C CYS A 5 8.70 -3.70 -5.99
N GLU A 6 8.21 -2.72 -6.76
CA GLU A 6 8.88 -1.44 -6.97
C GLU A 6 9.03 -0.66 -5.66
N ALA A 7 7.97 -0.59 -4.84
CA ALA A 7 8.03 0.08 -3.54
C ALA A 7 8.99 -0.59 -2.55
N TYR A 8 9.02 -1.93 -2.50
CA TYR A 8 9.99 -2.66 -1.70
C TYR A 8 11.43 -2.48 -2.20
N TYR A 9 11.64 -2.41 -3.51
CA TYR A 9 12.95 -2.12 -4.09
C TYR A 9 13.45 -0.72 -3.71
N VAL A 10 12.56 0.28 -3.68
CA VAL A 10 12.89 1.62 -3.18
C VAL A 10 13.31 1.59 -1.71
N LYS A 11 12.55 0.89 -0.84
CA LYS A 11 12.95 0.69 0.57
C LYS A 11 14.30 -0.01 0.70
N PHE A 12 14.57 -1.00 -0.14
CA PHE A 12 15.87 -1.68 -0.16
C PHE A 12 17.01 -0.72 -0.54
N LYS A 13 16.83 0.08 -1.59
CA LYS A 13 17.83 1.06 -2.02
C LYS A 13 18.14 2.08 -0.93
N TRP A 14 17.10 2.59 -0.28
CA TRP A 14 17.19 3.48 0.86
C TRP A 14 18.01 2.90 2.02
N LEU A 15 17.76 1.64 2.37
CA LEU A 15 18.52 0.93 3.40
C LEU A 15 19.99 0.74 2.98
N TYR A 16 20.23 0.34 1.73
CA TYR A 16 21.57 0.09 1.21
C TYR A 16 22.43 1.36 1.16
N GLU A 17 21.84 2.48 0.75
CA GLU A 17 22.53 3.77 0.65
C GLU A 17 22.61 4.51 1.99
N SER A 18 22.05 3.96 3.08
CA SER A 18 21.88 4.66 4.37
C SER A 18 21.24 6.04 4.19
N TYR A 19 20.35 6.16 3.20
CA TYR A 19 19.67 7.40 2.89
C TYR A 19 18.65 7.70 3.98
N MET A 20 18.64 8.94 4.49
CA MET A 20 17.64 9.38 5.46
C MET A 20 16.50 10.06 4.70
N GLN A 21 15.33 9.44 4.69
CA GLN A 21 14.17 9.93 3.97
C GLN A 21 13.51 11.08 4.72
N THR A 22 12.87 11.97 3.97
CA THR A 22 11.86 12.85 4.54
C THR A 22 10.59 12.06 4.90
N LEU A 23 9.80 12.57 5.85
CA LEU A 23 8.54 11.94 6.25
C LEU A 23 7.59 11.74 5.05
N GLU A 24 7.51 12.72 4.15
CA GLU A 24 6.62 12.69 2.98
C GLU A 24 7.04 11.60 1.97
N GLU A 25 8.34 11.48 1.68
CA GLU A 25 8.88 10.44 0.81
C GLU A 25 8.66 9.06 1.42
N TYR A 26 8.97 8.90 2.70
CA TYR A 26 8.74 7.65 3.42
C TYR A 26 7.26 7.26 3.38
N LEU A 27 6.34 8.18 3.69
CA LEU A 27 4.90 7.94 3.67
C LEU A 27 4.41 7.51 2.29
N SER A 28 4.90 8.13 1.22
CA SER A 28 4.50 7.79 -0.15
C SER A 28 4.79 6.31 -0.49
N VAL A 29 5.92 5.79 -0.02
CA VAL A 29 6.33 4.39 -0.23
C VAL A 29 5.69 3.47 0.81
N ALA A 30 5.61 3.89 2.07
CA ALA A 30 5.01 3.13 3.17
C ALA A 30 3.55 2.76 2.88
N LEU A 31 2.76 3.73 2.39
CA LEU A 31 1.36 3.52 2.04
C LEU A 31 1.19 2.48 0.93
N VAL A 32 2.09 2.43 -0.06
CA VAL A 32 2.08 1.38 -1.08
C VAL A 32 2.50 0.04 -0.48
N THR A 33 3.54 0.02 0.36
CA THR A 33 4.03 -1.23 0.99
C THR A 33 3.07 -1.88 1.98
N SER A 34 2.03 -1.17 2.43
CA SER A 34 1.00 -1.71 3.36
C SER A 34 0.18 -2.88 2.81
N CYS A 35 0.31 -3.23 1.53
CA CYS A 35 -0.37 -4.35 0.87
C CYS A 35 -1.91 -4.26 0.78
N TYR A 36 -2.58 -3.32 1.44
CA TYR A 36 -4.06 -3.24 1.49
C TYR A 36 -4.72 -3.04 0.13
N GLN A 37 -4.09 -2.28 -0.77
CA GLN A 37 -4.59 -2.11 -2.13
C GLN A 37 -4.52 -3.42 -2.92
N LEU A 38 -3.41 -4.17 -2.78
CA LEU A 38 -3.25 -5.49 -3.40
C LEU A 38 -4.25 -6.49 -2.81
N LEU A 39 -4.37 -6.52 -1.47
CA LEU A 39 -5.30 -7.41 -0.76
C LEU A 39 -6.73 -7.18 -1.22
N THR A 40 -7.17 -5.93 -1.33
CA THR A 40 -8.51 -5.59 -1.81
C THR A 40 -8.77 -6.11 -3.23
N ILE A 41 -7.81 -5.91 -4.14
CA ILE A 41 -7.93 -6.38 -5.52
C ILE A 41 -8.01 -7.91 -5.56
N VAL A 42 -7.17 -8.60 -4.80
CA VAL A 42 -7.17 -10.07 -4.73
C VAL A 42 -8.47 -10.59 -4.12
N SER A 43 -8.99 -9.95 -3.07
CA SER A 43 -10.28 -10.31 -2.48
C SER A 43 -11.43 -10.14 -3.49
N PHE A 44 -11.44 -9.07 -4.29
CA PHE A 44 -12.45 -8.88 -5.32
C PHE A 44 -12.41 -9.95 -6.42
N VAL A 45 -11.22 -10.43 -6.79
CA VAL A 45 -11.13 -11.56 -7.73
C VAL A 45 -11.82 -12.82 -7.18
N GLY A 46 -11.76 -13.04 -5.86
CA GLY A 46 -12.42 -14.17 -5.21
C GLY A 46 -13.94 -14.04 -5.01
N MET A 47 -14.55 -12.89 -5.35
CA MET A 47 -15.97 -12.60 -5.13
C MET A 47 -16.84 -12.77 -6.39
N GLU A 48 -16.34 -13.57 -7.35
CA GLU A 48 -16.84 -13.95 -8.69
C GLU A 48 -18.18 -13.32 -9.15
N ASP A 49 -19.30 -13.59 -8.49
CA ASP A 49 -20.64 -13.19 -8.97
C ASP A 49 -21.03 -11.72 -8.74
N SER A 50 -20.30 -10.99 -7.88
CA SER A 50 -20.71 -9.66 -7.39
C SER A 50 -19.85 -8.48 -7.89
N ILE A 51 -18.74 -8.77 -8.56
CA ILE A 51 -17.73 -7.77 -8.90
C ILE A 51 -17.78 -7.43 -10.39
N THR A 52 -17.87 -6.13 -10.68
CA THR A 52 -17.86 -5.60 -12.05
C THR A 52 -16.52 -4.92 -12.36
N LYS A 53 -16.26 -4.67 -13.65
CA LYS A 53 -15.09 -3.89 -14.09
C LYS A 53 -15.03 -2.50 -13.42
N GLN A 54 -16.17 -1.90 -13.10
CA GLN A 54 -16.23 -0.62 -12.39
C GLN A 54 -15.65 -0.71 -10.97
N THR A 55 -15.82 -1.84 -10.28
CA THR A 55 -15.25 -2.03 -8.94
C THR A 55 -13.73 -2.00 -8.97
N PHE A 56 -13.12 -2.61 -9.99
CA PHE A 56 -11.67 -2.54 -10.18
C PHE A 56 -11.21 -1.12 -10.52
N ILE A 57 -11.89 -0.43 -11.45
CA ILE A 57 -11.57 0.98 -11.79
C ILE A 57 -11.67 1.87 -10.55
N TRP A 58 -12.72 1.69 -9.75
CA TRP A 58 -12.89 2.39 -8.47
C TRP A 58 -11.73 2.09 -7.53
N ALA A 59 -11.31 0.84 -7.38
CA ALA A 59 -10.20 0.45 -6.51
C ALA A 59 -8.83 0.99 -6.97
N PHE A 60 -8.61 1.09 -8.29
CA PHE A 60 -7.38 1.66 -8.86
C PHE A 60 -7.33 3.19 -8.80
N ASN A 61 -8.48 3.87 -8.72
CA ASN A 61 -8.58 5.34 -8.62
C ASN A 61 -8.39 5.90 -7.21
N ASP A 62 -7.71 5.15 -6.34
CA ASP A 62 -7.43 5.53 -4.94
C ASP A 62 -8.65 6.11 -4.17
N PRO A 63 -9.69 5.29 -3.94
CA PRO A 63 -10.88 5.75 -3.24
C PRO A 63 -10.54 6.06 -1.77
N LYS A 64 -11.25 7.02 -1.18
CA LYS A 64 -11.01 7.49 0.20
C LYS A 64 -10.94 6.35 1.22
N LEU A 65 -11.72 5.29 1.04
CA LEU A 65 -11.71 4.10 1.89
C LEU A 65 -10.37 3.35 1.84
N LEU A 66 -9.83 3.13 0.63
CA LEU A 66 -8.52 2.49 0.45
C LEU A 66 -7.38 3.39 0.92
N ARG A 67 -7.52 4.69 0.77
CA ARG A 67 -6.56 5.64 1.36
C ARG A 67 -6.54 5.57 2.88
N ALA A 68 -7.71 5.60 3.52
CA ALA A 68 -7.84 5.54 4.97
C ALA A 68 -7.30 4.22 5.55
N SER A 69 -7.64 3.08 4.94
CA SER A 69 -7.14 1.76 5.38
C SER A 69 -5.61 1.64 5.28
N ARG A 70 -4.99 2.17 4.23
CA ARG A 70 -3.52 2.19 4.10
C ARG A 70 -2.86 3.05 5.20
N VAL A 71 -3.45 4.20 5.53
CA VAL A 71 -2.97 5.06 6.62
C VAL A 71 -3.13 4.35 7.98
N MET A 72 -4.27 3.70 8.22
CA MET A 72 -4.51 2.96 9.46
C MET A 72 -3.50 1.80 9.62
N CYS A 73 -3.28 1.02 8.56
CA CYS A 73 -2.29 -0.06 8.57
C CYS A 73 -0.90 0.47 8.89
N TRP A 74 -0.50 1.56 8.22
CA TRP A 74 0.80 2.18 8.47
C TRP A 74 0.94 2.63 9.93
N LEU A 75 -0.05 3.32 10.49
CA LEU A 75 -0.03 3.76 11.89
C LEU A 75 0.07 2.57 12.86
N MET A 76 -0.67 1.49 12.60
CA MET A 76 -0.61 0.29 13.44
C MET A 76 0.76 -0.39 13.37
N ASP A 77 1.32 -0.53 12.16
CA ASP A 77 2.66 -1.11 11.96
C ASP A 77 3.72 -0.26 12.68
N ASP A 78 3.65 1.07 12.57
CA ASP A 78 4.61 1.99 13.20
C ASP A 78 4.53 1.93 14.73
N VAL A 79 3.31 1.94 15.30
CA VAL A 79 3.10 1.83 16.76
C VAL A 79 3.69 0.54 17.32
N VAL A 80 3.54 -0.59 16.62
CA VAL A 80 4.09 -1.90 17.07
C VAL A 80 5.61 -1.96 16.90
N SER A 81 6.13 -1.29 15.86
CA SER A 81 7.56 -1.28 15.55
C SER A 81 8.35 -0.28 16.40
N HIS A 82 7.67 0.63 17.10
CA HIS A 82 8.29 1.64 17.94
C HIS A 82 8.80 1.00 19.25
N GLN A 83 10.12 0.92 19.37
CA GLN A 83 10.83 0.76 20.65
C GLN A 83 11.39 2.09 21.12
#